data_AF-A0A920QJP2-F1
#
_entry.id   AF-A0A920QJP2-F1
#
_cell.length_a   1.000
_cell.length_b   1.000
_cell.length_c   1.000
_cell.angle_alpha   90.00
_cell.angle_beta   90.00
_cell.angle_gamma   90.00
#
_symmetry.space_group_name_H-M   'P 1'
#
loop_
_entity.id
_entity.type
_entity.pdbx_description
1 polymer ?
#
loop_
_entity_poly.entity_id
_entity_poly.type
_entity_poly.pdbx_seq_one_letter_code
_entity_poly.pdbx_strand_id
1 'polypeptide(L)' 'MAISYGNYLEHKGQIARSTVIVDKQGIVRYSALADGERIISELLAECKKINS' A
#
# COMPACT_ATOMS: atom_id res chain seq x y z
N MET A 1 -3.90 11.08 6.46
CA MET A 1 -3.78 9.97 5.47
C MET A 1 -2.46 9.23 5.58
N ALA A 2 -1.30 9.85 5.35
CA ALA A 2 -0.03 9.12 5.43
C ALA A 2 0.29 8.58 6.85
N ILE A 3 0.10 9.44 7.86
CA ILE A 3 0.28 9.07 9.27
C ILE A 3 -0.63 7.90 9.66
N SER A 4 -1.90 7.92 9.23
CA SER A 4 -2.88 6.86 9.54
C SER A 4 -2.57 5.52 8.86
N TYR A 5 -1.83 5.53 7.73
CA TYR A 5 -1.34 4.30 7.08
C TYR A 5 0.07 3.91 7.53
N GLY A 6 0.68 4.64 8.48
CA GLY A 6 2.01 4.35 9.00
C GLY A 6 3.15 4.57 8.00
N ASN A 7 2.91 5.29 6.90
CA ASN A 7 3.91 5.48 5.84
C ASN A 7 4.49 6.90 5.79
N TYR A 8 4.31 7.69 6.85
CA TYR A 8 4.97 8.99 6.97
C TYR A 8 6.38 8.83 7.56
N LEU A 9 7.39 9.39 6.88
CA LEU A 9 8.78 9.40 7.30
C LEU A 9 9.08 10.72 8.00
N GLU A 10 8.89 10.77 9.33
CA GLU A 10 9.02 12.01 10.12
C GLU A 10 10.35 12.72 9.90
N HIS A 11 11.45 11.96 9.93
CA HIS A 11 12.81 12.47 9.74
C HIS A 11 13.09 13.09 8.36
N LYS A 12 12.24 12.81 7.36
CA LYS A 12 12.35 13.37 5.99
C LYS A 12 11.24 14.35 5.66
N GLY A 13 10.20 14.44 6.48
CA GLY A 13 8.98 15.19 6.16
C GLY A 13 8.25 14.67 4.92
N GLN A 14 8.44 13.39 4.56
CA GLN A 14 7.96 12.81 3.30
C GLN A 14 7.11 11.56 3.53
N ILE A 15 6.36 11.16 2.52
CA ILE A 15 5.58 9.91 2.53
C ILE A 15 6.42 8.84 1.84
N ALA A 16 6.62 7.71 2.49
CA ALA A 16 7.23 6.53 1.89
C ALA A 16 6.34 6.02 0.75
N ARG A 17 6.95 5.69 -0.39
CA ARG A 17 6.23 5.09 -1.50
C ARG A 17 5.68 3.74 -1.04
N SER A 18 4.36 3.59 -1.11
CA SER A 18 3.66 2.44 -0.54
C SER A 18 2.45 2.07 -1.40
N THR A 19 1.98 0.84 -1.24
CA THR A 19 0.73 0.36 -1.82
C THR A 19 -0.12 -0.24 -0.72
N VAL A 20 -1.39 0.13 -0.67
CA VAL A 20 -2.39 -0.40 0.27
C VAL A 20 -3.59 -0.87 -0.53
N ILE A 21 -4.09 -2.08 -0.26
CA ILE A 21 -5.33 -2.60 -0.85
C ILE A 21 -6.37 -2.68 0.26
N VAL A 22 -7.49 -2.00 0.03
CA VAL A 22 -8.62 -1.92 0.96
C VAL A 22 -9.81 -2.63 0.33
N ASP A 23 -10.47 -3.52 1.08
CA ASP A 23 -11.66 -4.22 0.60
C ASP A 23 -12.92 -3.35 0.68
N LYS A 24 -14.06 -3.88 0.22
CA LYS A 24 -15.34 -3.16 0.18
C LYS A 24 -15.88 -2.80 1.56
N GLN A 25 -15.41 -3.46 2.62
CA GLN A 25 -15.76 -3.17 4.01
C GLN A 25 -14.87 -2.07 4.62
N GLY A 26 -13.90 -1.55 3.86
CA GLY A 26 -12.95 -0.56 4.35
C GLY A 26 -11.77 -1.16 5.12
N ILE A 27 -11.57 -2.48 5.07
CA ILE A 27 -10.50 -3.17 5.80
C ILE A 27 -9.25 -3.25 4.92
N VAL A 28 -8.09 -2.90 5.48
CA VAL A 28 -6.79 -3.09 4.81
C VAL A 28 -6.48 -4.58 4.74
N ARG A 29 -6.33 -5.11 3.53
CA ARG A 29 -6.02 -6.53 3.27
C ARG A 29 -4.59 -6.77 2.81
N TYR A 30 -3.91 -5.69 2.38
CA TYR A 30 -2.53 -5.70 1.97
C TYR A 30 -1.90 -4.32 2.20
N SER A 31 -0.65 -4.30 2.63
CA SER A 31 0.18 -3.08 2.74
C SER A 31 1.62 -3.45 2.47
N ALA A 32 2.28 -2.71 1.58
CA ALA A 32 3.69 -2.87 1.30
C ALA A 32 4.37 -1.53 1.02
N LEU A 33 5.61 -1.41 1.52
CA LEU A 33 6.53 -0.36 1.10
C LEU A 33 7.12 -0.74 -0.25
N ALA A 34 7.33 0.26 -1.11
CA ALA A 34 8.03 0.09 -2.38
C ALA A 34 9.38 0.79 -2.30
N ASP A 35 10.45 0.01 -2.46
CA ASP A 35 11.78 0.55 -2.68
C ASP A 35 12.01 0.69 -4.19
N GLY A 36 11.72 1.87 -4.72
CA GLY A 36 11.74 2.13 -6.17
C GLY A 36 10.38 2.04 -6.84
N GLU A 37 10.31 1.48 -8.05
CA GLU A 37 9.08 1.42 -8.84
C GLU A 37 8.07 0.39 -8.30
N ARG A 38 6.79 0.65 -8.53
CA ARG A 38 5.72 -0.32 -8.23
C ARG A 38 5.44 -1.12 -9.49
N ILE A 39 5.45 -2.44 -9.38
CA ILE A 39 5.23 -3.33 -10.52
C ILE A 39 3.73 -3.63 -10.62
N ILE A 40 3.09 -3.20 -11.72
CA ILE A 40 1.63 -3.28 -11.86
C ILE A 40 1.11 -4.73 -11.94
N SER A 41 1.90 -5.64 -12.51
CA SER A 41 1.55 -7.06 -12.58
C SER A 41 1.53 -7.71 -11.20
N GLU A 42 2.47 -7.35 -10.32
CA GLU A 42 2.49 -7.81 -8.92
C GLU A 42 1.28 -7.27 -8.15
N LEU A 43 0.97 -5.98 -8.32
CA LEU A 43 -0.21 -5.37 -7.71
C LEU A 43 -1.50 -6.08 -8.16
N LEU A 44 -1.64 -6.38 -9.45
CA LEU A 44 -2.80 -7.12 -9.96
C LEU A 44 -2.90 -8.52 -9.33
N ALA A 45 -1.78 -9.21 -9.13
CA ALA A 45 -1.76 -10.52 -8.48
C ALA A 45 -2.27 -10.43 -7.03
N GLU A 46 -1.83 -9.42 -6.26
CA GLU A 46 -2.33 -9.20 -4.90
C GLU A 46 -3.82 -8.86 -4.87
N CYS A 47 -4.30 -8.00 -5.78
CA CYS A 47 -5.73 -7.71 -5.91
C CYS A 47 -6.57 -8.97 -6.18
N LYS A 48 -6.08 -9.88 -7.05
CA LYS A 48 -6.78 -11.14 -7.37
C LYS A 48 -6.90 -12.07 -6.17
N LYS A 49 -5.87 -12.15 -5.31
CA LYS A 49 -5.92 -12.94 -4.07
C LYS A 49 -7.01 -12.46 -3.12
N ILE A 50 -7.24 -11.14 -3.06
CA ILE A 50 -8.23 -10.52 -2.17
C ILE A 50 -9.64 -10.59 -2.75
N ASN A 51 -9.78 -10.47 -4.07
CA ASN A 51 -11.06 -10.48 -4.78
C ASN A 51 -11.48 -11.89 -5.24
N SER A 52 -11.01 -12.93 -4.54
CA SER A 52 -11.44 -14.32 -4.76
C SER A 52 -12.73 -14.63 -4.03
#